data_AF-A0AAV6WSU2-F1
#
_entry.id   AF-A0AAV6WSU2-F1
#
_cell.length_a   1.000
_cell.length_b   1.000
_cell.length_c   1.000
_cell.angle_alpha   90.00
_cell.angle_beta   90.00
_cell.angle_gamma   90.00
#
_symmetry.space_group_name_H-M   'P 1'
#
loop_
_entity.id
_entity.type
_entity.pdbx_description
1 polymer ?
#
loop_
_entity_poly.entity_id
_entity_poly.type
_entity_poly.pdbx_seq_one_letter_code
_entity_poly.pdbx_strand_id
1 'polypeptide(L)'
;MLGTSMVIGDGILAPSISVLSAVGGIKESASYMTEDMIVWISVAILIFLFMVQRFGTDKVGYTFAPILCVWFSFIAGIGIYNFFKYDPYVVKAINPMHIIDYFKRNKKRAWISLGGVVLCITGTEALFADLGHFSVRSVQISMCTLTYPALILAYMGQASFLRKNELLVADTFYKSIPEPLYWPMFVVAIFASVIASQAMISGTFSIIQQSLSLGCFPHVKIIHTSAKYPGQVYVLEINYFLMLASVCVTLGFRTTVKIGNAYGNYL
;
A
#
# COMPACT_ATOMS: atom_id res chain seq x y z
N MET A 1 -14.30 12.05 -15.52
CA MET A 1 -14.70 10.68 -15.90
C MET A 1 -13.52 9.71 -15.96
N LEU A 2 -12.41 10.00 -16.65
CA LEU A 2 -11.23 9.12 -16.64
C LEU A 2 -10.53 9.03 -15.26
N GLY A 3 -10.28 10.17 -14.60
CA GLY A 3 -9.69 10.18 -13.26
C GLY A 3 -10.58 9.50 -12.21
N THR A 4 -11.90 9.68 -12.31
CA THR A 4 -12.88 9.06 -11.42
C THR A 4 -12.92 7.53 -11.60
N SER A 5 -12.84 7.01 -12.83
CA SER A 5 -12.77 5.56 -13.06
C SER A 5 -11.45 4.96 -12.58
N MET A 6 -10.35 5.70 -12.71
CA MET A 6 -9.02 5.25 -12.27
C MET A 6 -8.96 5.12 -10.74
N VAL A 7 -9.47 6.10 -9.99
CA VAL A 7 -9.50 6.04 -8.53
C VAL A 7 -10.49 5.00 -7.99
N ILE A 8 -11.59 4.71 -8.71
CA ILE A 8 -12.46 3.58 -8.37
C ILE A 8 -11.70 2.25 -8.55
N GLY A 9 -10.94 2.11 -9.64
CA GLY A 9 -10.08 0.95 -9.87
C GLY A 9 -9.04 0.78 -8.76
N ASP A 10 -8.39 1.87 -8.35
CA ASP A 10 -7.42 1.85 -7.26
C ASP A 10 -8.09 1.50 -5.90
N GLY A 11 -9.28 2.04 -5.65
CA GLY A 11 -10.11 1.69 -4.48
C GLY A 11 -10.52 0.20 -4.39
N ILE A 12 -10.45 -0.55 -5.50
CA ILE A 12 -10.68 -2.00 -5.54
C ILE A 12 -9.36 -2.78 -5.39
N LEU A 13 -8.32 -2.34 -6.12
CA LEU A 13 -7.06 -3.08 -6.21
C LEU A 13 -6.16 -2.86 -4.99
N ALA A 14 -6.06 -1.64 -4.48
CA ALA A 14 -5.17 -1.32 -3.36
C ALA A 14 -5.50 -2.10 -2.07
N PRO A 15 -6.78 -2.23 -1.64
CA PRO A 15 -7.12 -3.07 -0.49
C PRO A 15 -6.73 -4.54 -0.71
N SER A 16 -7.01 -5.05 -1.91
CA SER A 16 -6.73 -6.43 -2.29
C SER A 16 -5.23 -6.74 -2.25
N ILE A 17 -4.40 -5.90 -2.88
CA ILE A 17 -2.94 -6.06 -2.92
C ILE A 17 -2.35 -5.90 -1.51
N SER A 18 -2.74 -4.85 -0.79
CA SER A 18 -2.14 -4.52 0.50
C SER A 18 -2.42 -5.58 1.55
N VAL A 19 -3.67 -6.06 1.65
CA VAL A 19 -4.04 -7.08 2.65
C VAL A 19 -3.40 -8.42 2.30
N LEU A 20 -3.46 -8.83 1.03
CA LEU A 20 -2.86 -10.08 0.59
C LEU A 20 -1.33 -10.08 0.78
N SER A 21 -0.66 -8.95 0.56
CA SER A 21 0.78 -8.77 0.80
C SER A 21 1.13 -8.85 2.29
N ALA A 22 0.34 -8.20 3.15
CA ALA A 22 0.53 -8.25 4.59
C ALA A 22 0.36 -9.67 5.13
N VAL A 23 -0.75 -10.36 4.78
CA VAL A 23 -1.01 -11.75 5.23
C VAL A 23 -0.01 -12.72 4.61
N GLY A 24 0.48 -12.45 3.40
CA GLY A 24 1.50 -13.24 2.71
C GLY A 24 2.73 -13.55 3.56
N GLY A 25 3.06 -12.67 4.51
CA GLY A 25 4.15 -12.90 5.47
C GLY A 25 4.03 -14.23 6.22
N ILE A 26 2.82 -14.72 6.53
CA ILE A 26 2.62 -15.97 7.26
C ILE A 26 3.33 -17.18 6.63
N LYS A 27 3.44 -17.23 5.29
CA LYS A 27 4.16 -18.32 4.59
C LYS A 27 5.60 -18.46 5.05
N GLU A 28 6.22 -17.36 5.45
CA GLU A 28 7.65 -17.32 5.78
C GLU A 28 7.95 -17.85 7.17
N SER A 29 7.03 -17.70 8.12
CA SER A 29 7.16 -18.29 9.46
C SER A 29 6.49 -19.66 9.58
N ALA A 30 5.54 -19.99 8.71
CA ALA A 30 4.72 -21.18 8.80
C ALA A 30 4.62 -21.88 7.44
N SER A 31 5.64 -22.66 7.08
CA SER A 31 5.72 -23.40 5.81
C SER A 31 4.62 -24.45 5.60
N TYR A 32 3.79 -24.72 6.62
CA TYR A 32 2.62 -25.61 6.54
C TYR A 32 1.35 -24.89 6.01
N MET A 33 1.41 -23.57 5.79
CA MET A 33 0.26 -22.78 5.34
C MET A 33 0.13 -22.82 3.81
N THR A 34 -0.96 -23.43 3.32
CA THR A 34 -1.29 -23.44 1.89
C THR A 34 -1.65 -22.03 1.40
N GLU A 35 -1.36 -21.74 0.13
CA GLU A 35 -1.74 -20.46 -0.50
C GLU A 35 -3.23 -20.14 -0.36
N ASP A 36 -4.08 -21.17 -0.46
CA ASP A 36 -5.53 -21.03 -0.29
C ASP A 36 -5.90 -20.49 1.09
N MET A 37 -5.20 -20.88 2.14
CA MET A 37 -5.50 -20.42 3.49
C MET A 37 -5.15 -18.93 3.65
N ILE A 38 -4.06 -18.46 3.04
CA ILE A 38 -3.70 -17.03 3.01
C ILE A 38 -4.75 -16.20 2.28
N VAL A 39 -5.25 -16.71 1.16
CA VAL A 39 -6.33 -16.05 0.41
C VAL A 39 -7.58 -15.93 1.27
N TRP A 40 -8.00 -17.00 1.94
CA TRP A 40 -9.19 -16.96 2.81
C TRP A 40 -9.03 -16.04 4.02
N ILE A 41 -7.86 -16.02 4.66
CA ILE A 41 -7.56 -15.06 5.74
C ILE A 41 -7.64 -13.63 5.22
N SER A 42 -7.08 -13.37 4.03
CA SER A 42 -7.11 -12.05 3.40
C SER A 42 -8.54 -11.61 3.09
N VAL A 43 -9.38 -12.52 2.57
CA VAL A 43 -10.80 -12.27 2.32
C VAL A 43 -11.55 -11.95 3.62
N ALA A 44 -11.29 -12.70 4.71
CA ALA A 44 -11.90 -12.42 6.00
C ALA A 44 -11.52 -11.03 6.54
N ILE A 45 -10.25 -10.62 6.41
CA ILE A 45 -9.77 -9.29 6.79
C ILE A 45 -10.43 -8.20 5.92
N LEU A 46 -10.55 -8.42 4.60
CA LEU A 46 -11.22 -7.48 3.71
C LEU A 46 -12.71 -7.30 4.08
N ILE A 47 -13.45 -8.39 4.30
CA ILE A 47 -14.86 -8.31 4.70
C ILE A 47 -15.00 -7.54 6.01
N PHE A 48 -14.16 -7.87 7.00
CA PHE A 48 -14.15 -7.16 8.28
C PHE A 48 -13.85 -5.66 8.09
N LEU A 49 -12.84 -5.33 7.27
CA LEU A 49 -12.45 -3.97 6.95
C LEU A 49 -13.61 -3.18 6.33
N PHE A 50 -14.30 -3.75 5.34
CA PHE A 50 -15.44 -3.13 4.66
C PHE A 50 -16.68 -3.02 5.56
N MET A 51 -16.88 -3.96 6.49
CA MET A 51 -17.95 -3.89 7.50
C MET A 51 -17.72 -2.77 8.51
N VAL A 52 -16.47 -2.55 8.92
CA VAL A 52 -16.10 -1.52 9.90
C VAL A 52 -16.20 -0.11 9.33
N GLN A 53 -16.16 0.08 8.00
CA GLN A 53 -16.25 1.41 7.36
C GLN A 53 -17.49 2.21 7.79
N ARG A 54 -18.60 1.54 8.13
CA ARG A 54 -19.85 2.19 8.58
C ARG A 54 -19.70 3.01 9.87
N PHE A 55 -18.67 2.74 10.68
CA PHE A 55 -18.44 3.42 11.95
C PHE A 55 -17.68 4.76 11.80
N GLY A 56 -17.25 5.08 10.57
CA GLY A 56 -16.67 6.38 10.23
C GLY A 56 -15.21 6.58 10.64
N THR A 57 -14.54 7.51 9.94
CA THR A 57 -13.13 7.87 10.13
C THR A 57 -12.90 8.79 11.34
N ASP A 58 -13.92 9.55 11.77
CA ASP A 58 -13.83 10.52 12.86
C ASP A 58 -13.29 9.96 14.18
N LYS A 59 -13.66 8.73 14.56
CA LYS A 59 -13.18 8.11 15.81
C LYS A 59 -11.86 7.37 15.66
N VAL A 60 -11.47 6.99 14.44
CA VAL A 60 -10.37 6.06 14.19
C VAL A 60 -9.09 6.77 13.74
N GLY A 61 -9.21 7.95 13.12
CA GLY A 61 -8.07 8.73 12.61
C GLY A 61 -7.00 9.06 13.66
N TYR A 62 -7.40 9.31 14.92
CA TYR A 62 -6.45 9.55 16.02
C TYR A 62 -5.60 8.32 16.38
N THR A 63 -6.13 7.12 16.14
CA THR A 63 -5.42 5.85 16.42
C THR A 63 -4.52 5.45 15.25
N PHE A 64 -4.82 5.93 14.03
CA PHE A 64 -4.04 5.61 12.83
C PHE A 64 -2.66 6.24 12.82
N ALA A 65 -2.54 7.51 13.23
CA ALA A 65 -1.26 8.21 13.19
C ALA A 65 -0.17 7.53 14.05
N PRO A 66 -0.42 7.13 15.31
CA PRO A 66 0.56 6.37 16.10
C PRO A 66 0.97 5.04 15.45
N ILE A 67 0.03 4.29 14.90
CA ILE A 67 0.30 2.99 14.25
C ILE A 67 1.21 3.19 13.03
N LEU A 68 0.92 4.19 12.20
CA LEU A 68 1.75 4.52 11.04
C LEU A 68 3.15 5.00 11.45
N CYS A 69 3.27 5.80 12.51
CA CYS A 69 4.58 6.20 13.05
C CYS A 69 5.39 4.97 13.50
N VAL A 70 4.74 4.01 14.16
CA VAL A 70 5.38 2.74 14.53
C VAL A 70 5.80 1.97 13.29
N TRP A 71 4.92 1.80 12.30
CA TRP A 71 5.22 1.16 11.02
C TRP A 71 6.47 1.76 10.34
N PHE A 72 6.47 3.09 10.16
CA PHE A 72 7.59 3.79 9.52
C PHE A 72 8.89 3.68 10.33
N SER A 73 8.80 3.70 11.66
CA SER A 73 9.96 3.51 12.53
C SER A 73 10.53 2.10 12.43
N PHE A 74 9.67 1.08 12.36
CA PHE A 74 10.10 -0.31 12.21
C PHE A 74 10.78 -0.55 10.85
N ILE A 75 10.20 -0.11 9.74
CA ILE A 75 10.83 -0.31 8.42
C ILE A 75 12.16 0.47 8.32
N ALA A 76 12.23 1.67 8.90
CA ALA A 76 13.46 2.46 8.93
C ALA A 76 14.55 1.77 9.77
N GLY A 77 14.19 1.28 10.97
CA GLY A 77 15.10 0.57 11.86
C GLY A 77 15.63 -0.74 11.25
N ILE A 78 14.74 -1.55 10.64
CA ILE A 78 15.13 -2.77 9.93
C ILE A 78 16.00 -2.43 8.71
N GLY A 79 15.66 -1.35 7.99
CA GLY A 79 16.44 -0.85 6.87
C GLY A 79 17.89 -0.51 7.26
N ILE A 80 18.05 0.26 8.35
CA ILE A 80 19.36 0.60 8.93
C ILE A 80 20.12 -0.66 9.38
N TYR A 81 19.44 -1.58 10.07
CA TYR A 81 20.05 -2.83 10.53
C TYR A 81 20.59 -3.65 9.34
N ASN A 82 19.80 -3.81 8.29
CA ASN A 82 20.19 -4.57 7.11
C ASN A 82 21.33 -3.89 6.34
N PHE A 83 21.29 -2.57 6.25
CA PHE A 83 22.34 -1.77 5.63
C PHE A 83 23.72 -2.05 6.25
N PHE A 84 23.82 -2.06 7.59
CA PHE A 84 25.09 -2.34 8.27
C PHE A 84 25.45 -3.83 8.29
N LYS A 85 24.48 -4.73 8.40
CA LYS A 85 24.71 -6.17 8.53
C LYS A 85 25.14 -6.83 7.21
N TYR A 86 24.48 -6.51 6.11
CA TYR A 86 24.69 -7.20 4.85
C TYR A 86 25.77 -6.50 4.03
N ASP A 87 25.50 -5.29 3.56
CA ASP A 87 26.42 -4.57 2.69
C ASP A 87 26.16 -3.05 2.63
N PRO A 88 27.05 -2.24 3.23
CA PRO A 88 26.99 -0.79 3.16
C PRO A 88 27.32 -0.20 1.78
N TYR A 89 27.94 -0.95 0.87
CA TYR A 89 28.32 -0.45 -0.46
C TYR A 89 27.10 -0.09 -1.33
N VAL A 90 25.89 -0.51 -0.94
CA VAL A 90 24.64 -0.13 -1.61
C VAL A 90 24.41 1.38 -1.65
N VAL A 91 25.00 2.18 -0.75
CA VAL A 91 24.95 3.66 -0.83
C VAL A 91 25.47 4.19 -2.17
N LYS A 92 26.39 3.47 -2.84
CA LYS A 92 26.85 3.86 -4.18
C LYS A 92 25.70 3.95 -5.18
N ALA A 93 24.60 3.21 -5.00
CA ALA A 93 23.43 3.27 -5.87
C ALA A 93 22.76 4.65 -5.93
N ILE A 94 23.05 5.56 -4.99
CA ILE A 94 22.60 6.96 -5.05
C ILE A 94 23.27 7.72 -6.22
N ASN A 95 24.45 7.27 -6.66
CA ASN A 95 25.13 7.91 -7.78
C ASN A 95 24.37 7.64 -9.10
N PRO A 96 23.91 8.70 -9.81
CA PRO A 96 23.13 8.58 -11.04
C PRO A 96 23.89 7.90 -12.20
N MET A 97 25.21 7.77 -12.12
CA MET A 97 25.96 6.99 -13.13
C MET A 97 25.53 5.52 -13.16
N HIS A 98 25.11 4.94 -12.03
CA HIS A 98 24.72 3.53 -11.98
C HIS A 98 23.42 3.23 -12.73
N ILE A 99 22.48 4.18 -12.77
CA ILE A 99 21.27 3.99 -13.58
C ILE A 99 21.61 4.04 -15.07
N ILE A 100 22.51 4.92 -15.50
CA ILE A 100 22.99 4.98 -16.89
C ILE A 100 23.67 3.66 -17.28
N ASP A 101 24.56 3.14 -16.42
CA ASP A 101 25.25 1.87 -16.66
C ASP A 101 24.30 0.67 -16.62
N TYR A 102 23.25 0.72 -15.81
CA TYR A 102 22.20 -0.29 -15.78
C TYR A 102 21.42 -0.32 -17.10
N PHE A 103 21.03 0.84 -17.63
CA PHE A 103 20.35 0.94 -18.93
C PHE A 103 21.22 0.48 -20.10
N LYS A 104 22.52 0.83 -20.08
CA LYS A 104 23.47 0.37 -21.11
C LYS A 104 23.61 -1.16 -21.13
N ARG A 105 23.67 -1.80 -19.96
CA ARG A 105 23.83 -3.27 -19.83
C ARG A 105 22.55 -4.04 -20.15
N ASN A 106 21.41 -3.59 -19.61
CA ASN A 106 20.18 -4.38 -19.61
C ASN A 106 19.19 -4.01 -20.73
N LYS A 107 19.39 -2.89 -21.43
CA LYS A 107 18.60 -2.43 -22.58
C LYS A 107 17.08 -2.63 -22.34
N LYS A 108 16.44 -3.58 -23.04
CA LYS A 108 15.01 -3.86 -22.92
C LYS A 108 14.58 -4.29 -21.52
N ARG A 109 15.40 -5.03 -20.77
CA ARG A 109 15.09 -5.41 -19.38
C ARG A 109 15.09 -4.23 -18.42
N ALA A 110 15.91 -3.21 -18.68
CA ALA A 110 15.92 -2.00 -17.86
C ALA A 110 14.60 -1.22 -17.99
N TRP A 111 14.05 -1.14 -19.21
CA TRP A 111 12.74 -0.54 -19.46
C TRP A 111 11.61 -1.29 -18.73
N ILE A 112 11.62 -2.62 -18.76
CA ILE A 112 10.64 -3.44 -18.03
C ILE A 112 10.76 -3.20 -16.51
N SER A 113 11.98 -3.13 -15.98
CA SER A 113 12.21 -2.84 -14.55
C SER A 113 11.70 -1.46 -14.14
N LEU A 114 11.67 -0.48 -15.04
CA LEU A 114 11.16 0.85 -14.76
C LEU A 114 9.65 0.84 -14.48
N GLY A 115 8.89 -0.08 -15.11
CA GLY A 115 7.46 -0.26 -14.83
C GLY A 115 7.19 -0.59 -13.36
N GLY A 116 8.05 -1.41 -12.74
CA GLY A 116 7.99 -1.67 -11.29
C GLY A 116 8.25 -0.44 -10.42
N VAL A 117 9.13 0.46 -10.87
CA VAL A 117 9.39 1.73 -10.18
C VAL A 117 8.20 2.68 -10.30
N VAL A 118 7.58 2.76 -11.48
CA VAL A 118 6.35 3.53 -11.71
C VAL A 118 5.21 3.00 -10.85
N LEU A 119 5.09 1.68 -10.71
CA LEU A 119 4.14 1.05 -9.78
C LEU A 119 4.37 1.46 -8.32
N CYS A 120 5.59 1.77 -7.88
CA CYS A 120 5.83 2.26 -6.52
C CYS A 120 5.41 3.73 -6.32
N ILE A 121 5.21 4.49 -7.40
CA ILE A 121 4.76 5.90 -7.35
C ILE A 121 3.24 5.98 -7.23
N THR A 122 2.53 4.88 -7.48
CA THR A 122 1.08 4.79 -7.28
C THR A 122 0.76 5.03 -5.80
N GLY A 123 -0.33 5.74 -5.53
CA GLY A 123 -0.67 6.23 -4.18
C GLY A 123 -0.26 7.68 -3.90
N THR A 124 0.60 8.29 -4.71
CA THR A 124 0.77 9.77 -4.68
C THR A 124 -0.52 10.50 -5.09
N GLU A 125 -1.35 9.88 -5.92
CA GLU A 125 -2.67 10.38 -6.31
C GLU A 125 -3.63 10.50 -5.12
N ALA A 126 -3.59 9.52 -4.21
CA ALA A 126 -4.36 9.56 -2.97
C ALA A 126 -3.90 10.69 -2.04
N LEU A 127 -2.58 10.92 -1.97
CA LEU A 127 -2.01 12.07 -1.26
C LEU A 127 -2.52 13.41 -1.80
N PHE A 128 -2.69 13.53 -3.13
CA PHE A 128 -3.24 14.72 -3.75
C PHE A 128 -4.74 14.87 -3.50
N ALA A 129 -5.50 13.78 -3.47
CA ALA A 129 -6.93 13.81 -3.12
C ALA A 129 -7.14 14.33 -1.68
N ASP A 130 -6.24 13.98 -0.75
CA ASP A 130 -6.29 14.39 0.65
C ASP A 130 -5.94 15.87 0.90
N LEU A 131 -5.42 16.60 -0.10
CA LEU A 131 -5.23 18.07 0.00
C LEU A 131 -6.56 18.83 0.12
N GLY A 132 -7.69 18.18 -0.20
CA GLY A 132 -9.02 18.73 0.07
C GLY A 132 -9.39 18.80 1.55
N HIS A 133 -8.71 18.01 2.39
CA HIS A 133 -9.04 17.84 3.81
C HIS A 133 -7.91 18.32 4.74
N PHE A 134 -6.66 18.27 4.27
CA PHE A 134 -5.48 18.64 5.04
C PHE A 134 -4.71 19.81 4.41
N SER A 135 -4.04 20.61 5.26
CA SER A 135 -3.17 21.68 4.76
C SER A 135 -1.94 21.11 4.03
N VAL A 136 -1.58 21.73 2.90
CA VAL A 136 -0.40 21.39 2.09
C VAL A 136 0.86 21.24 2.95
N ARG A 137 1.05 22.16 3.91
CA ARG A 137 2.22 22.15 4.81
C ARG A 137 2.28 20.91 5.71
N SER A 138 1.14 20.42 6.18
CA SER A 138 1.09 19.21 7.03
C SER A 138 1.47 17.96 6.23
N VAL A 139 1.00 17.88 4.98
CA VAL A 139 1.34 16.81 4.05
C VAL A 139 2.83 16.84 3.69
N GLN A 140 3.37 18.03 3.38
CA GLN A 140 4.80 18.17 3.07
C GLN A 140 5.70 17.78 4.24
N ILE A 141 5.38 18.22 5.46
CA ILE A 141 6.18 17.88 6.65
C ILE A 141 6.16 16.37 6.86
N SER A 142 4.97 15.74 6.95
CA SER A 142 4.86 14.30 7.18
C SER A 142 5.57 13.46 6.11
N MET A 143 5.44 13.83 4.84
CA MET A 143 6.13 13.15 3.74
C MET A 143 7.64 13.32 3.80
N CYS A 144 8.15 14.54 3.99
CA CYS A 144 9.59 14.81 3.96
C CYS A 144 10.32 14.33 5.21
N THR A 145 9.68 14.35 6.39
CA THR A 145 10.36 14.03 7.66
C THR A 145 10.21 12.57 8.08
N LEU A 146 9.11 11.91 7.72
CA LEU A 146 8.80 10.55 8.19
C LEU A 146 8.77 9.56 7.03
N THR A 147 7.84 9.72 6.10
CA THR A 147 7.56 8.72 5.06
C THR A 147 8.75 8.54 4.12
N TYR A 148 9.26 9.63 3.54
CA TYR A 148 10.31 9.58 2.53
C TYR A 148 11.64 9.02 3.09
N PRO A 149 12.16 9.48 4.24
CA PRO A 149 13.36 8.89 4.83
C PRO A 149 13.19 7.42 5.19
N ALA A 150 12.04 7.03 5.76
CA ALA A 150 11.77 5.65 6.14
C ALA A 150 11.74 4.71 4.93
N LEU A 151 11.12 5.14 3.82
CA LEU A 151 11.09 4.38 2.57
C LEU A 151 12.48 4.22 1.96
N ILE A 152 13.29 5.29 1.91
CA ILE A 152 14.67 5.21 1.42
C ILE A 152 15.47 4.19 2.23
N LEU A 153 15.39 4.27 3.56
CA LEU A 153 16.11 3.35 4.45
C LEU A 153 15.64 1.91 4.26
N ALA A 154 14.33 1.69 4.14
CA ALA A 154 13.75 0.36 3.91
C ALA A 154 14.24 -0.24 2.59
N TYR A 155 14.16 0.49 1.48
CA TYR A 155 14.62 0.00 0.18
C TYR A 155 16.14 -0.20 0.13
N MET A 156 16.91 0.70 0.75
CA MET A 156 18.37 0.54 0.83
C MET A 156 18.75 -0.70 1.65
N GLY A 157 18.08 -0.95 2.77
CA GLY A 157 18.28 -2.15 3.57
C GLY A 157 17.90 -3.44 2.83
N GLN A 158 16.78 -3.44 2.09
CA GLN A 158 16.39 -4.58 1.25
C GLN A 158 17.37 -4.84 0.11
N ALA A 159 17.86 -3.79 -0.55
CA ALA A 159 18.89 -3.92 -1.58
C ALA A 159 20.20 -4.48 -0.99
N SER A 160 20.56 -4.08 0.23
CA SER A 160 21.70 -4.61 0.98
C SER A 160 21.53 -6.12 1.27
N PHE A 161 20.35 -6.53 1.71
CA PHE A 161 20.01 -7.94 1.91
C PHE A 161 20.09 -8.76 0.61
N LEU A 162 19.54 -8.24 -0.49
CA LEU A 162 19.52 -8.91 -1.80
C LEU A 162 20.90 -9.09 -2.41
N ARG A 163 21.88 -8.22 -2.10
CA ARG A 163 23.27 -8.41 -2.56
C ARG A 163 23.90 -9.72 -2.07
N LYS A 164 23.44 -10.28 -0.95
CA LYS A 164 23.90 -11.58 -0.45
C LYS A 164 22.89 -12.71 -0.71
N ASN A 165 21.66 -12.38 -1.07
CA ASN A 165 20.54 -13.32 -1.20
C ASN A 165 19.74 -13.06 -2.49
N GLU A 166 20.40 -13.18 -3.64
CA GLU A 166 19.85 -12.78 -4.95
C GLU A 166 18.58 -13.54 -5.35
N LEU A 167 18.35 -14.74 -4.80
CA LEU A 167 17.21 -15.59 -5.13
C LEU A 167 15.92 -15.23 -4.34
N LEU A 168 16.00 -14.35 -3.35
CA LEU A 168 14.92 -14.10 -2.39
C LEU A 168 14.07 -12.87 -2.72
N VAL A 169 14.00 -12.47 -4.00
CA VAL A 169 13.37 -11.21 -4.45
C VAL A 169 11.89 -11.10 -4.03
N ALA A 170 11.10 -12.17 -4.20
CA ALA A 170 9.67 -12.15 -3.93
C ALA A 170 9.32 -11.92 -2.46
N ASP A 171 10.11 -12.47 -1.54
CA ASP A 171 9.84 -12.47 -0.09
C ASP A 171 10.82 -11.58 0.69
N THR A 172 11.53 -10.68 -0.03
CA THR A 172 12.63 -9.85 0.51
C THR A 172 12.20 -9.13 1.79
N PHE A 173 11.00 -8.55 1.79
CA PHE A 173 10.50 -7.77 2.92
C PHE A 173 10.56 -8.59 4.22
N TYR A 174 9.88 -9.73 4.26
CA TYR A 174 9.78 -10.57 5.46
C TYR A 174 11.07 -11.31 5.80
N LYS A 175 11.82 -11.78 4.80
CA LYS A 175 13.11 -12.47 5.02
C LYS A 175 14.21 -11.55 5.52
N SER A 176 14.11 -10.26 5.22
CA SER A 176 15.08 -9.28 5.67
C SER A 176 14.88 -8.89 7.15
N ILE A 177 13.81 -9.34 7.80
CA ILE A 177 13.49 -8.98 9.19
C ILE A 177 14.26 -9.90 10.15
N PRO A 178 14.89 -9.37 11.22
CA PRO A 178 15.49 -10.20 12.27
C PRO A 178 14.42 -11.05 12.99
N GLU A 179 14.74 -12.31 13.30
CA GLU A 179 13.80 -13.26 13.94
C GLU A 179 13.04 -12.70 15.17
N PRO A 180 13.69 -11.99 16.12
CA PRO A 180 12.99 -11.47 17.30
C PRO A 180 11.95 -10.39 16.98
N LEU A 181 12.14 -9.66 15.86
CA LEU A 181 11.26 -8.57 15.43
C LEU A 181 10.24 -9.00 14.39
N TYR A 182 10.30 -10.25 13.91
CA TYR A 182 9.43 -10.75 12.86
C TYR A 182 7.94 -10.64 13.23
N TRP A 183 7.54 -11.22 14.36
CA TRP A 183 6.14 -11.23 14.80
C TRP A 183 5.60 -9.83 15.11
N PRO A 184 6.32 -8.97 15.87
CA PRO A 184 5.92 -7.57 16.03
C PRO A 184 5.73 -6.85 14.70
N MET A 185 6.69 -7.01 13.77
CA MET A 185 6.66 -6.35 12.48
C MET A 185 5.49 -6.84 11.62
N PHE A 186 5.21 -8.15 11.63
CA PHE A 186 4.08 -8.76 10.93
C PHE A 186 2.74 -8.20 11.40
N VAL A 187 2.54 -8.09 12.72
CA VAL A 187 1.31 -7.52 13.28
C VAL A 187 1.14 -6.05 12.87
N VAL A 188 2.21 -5.26 12.96
CA VAL A 188 2.19 -3.85 12.53
C VAL A 188 1.93 -3.74 11.02
N ALA A 189 2.45 -4.66 10.20
CA ALA A 189 2.19 -4.71 8.76
C ALA A 189 0.72 -4.90 8.43
N ILE A 190 0.03 -5.81 9.14
CA ILE A 190 -1.41 -6.01 8.97
C ILE A 190 -2.17 -4.72 9.33
N PHE A 191 -1.86 -4.11 10.46
CA PHE A 191 -2.53 -2.86 10.84
C PHE A 191 -2.26 -1.73 9.86
N ALA A 192 -1.01 -1.54 9.42
CA ALA A 192 -0.65 -0.54 8.42
C ALA A 192 -1.39 -0.77 7.08
N SER A 193 -1.50 -2.02 6.65
CA SER A 193 -2.24 -2.41 5.45
C SER A 193 -3.74 -2.12 5.55
N VAL A 194 -4.35 -2.40 6.71
CA VAL A 194 -5.76 -2.06 6.98
C VAL A 194 -5.99 -0.54 6.94
N ILE A 195 -5.08 0.23 7.55
CA ILE A 195 -5.16 1.71 7.56
C ILE A 195 -5.00 2.28 6.15
N ALA A 196 -4.02 1.80 5.38
CA ALA A 196 -3.80 2.24 4.00
C ALA A 196 -5.02 1.94 3.12
N SER A 197 -5.59 0.73 3.25
CA SER A 197 -6.80 0.33 2.53
C SER A 197 -8.00 1.21 2.89
N GLN A 198 -8.14 1.56 4.18
CA GLN A 198 -9.20 2.45 4.66
C GLN A 198 -9.09 3.85 4.03
N ALA A 199 -7.89 4.42 4.00
CA ALA A 199 -7.64 5.74 3.40
C ALA A 199 -8.04 5.76 1.92
N MET A 200 -7.69 4.71 1.16
CA MET A 200 -8.07 4.57 -0.25
C MET A 200 -9.59 4.49 -0.45
N ILE A 201 -10.28 3.66 0.34
CA ILE A 201 -11.75 3.54 0.27
C ILE A 201 -12.43 4.87 0.58
N SER A 202 -11.95 5.58 1.61
CA SER A 202 -12.45 6.91 1.96
C SER A 202 -12.22 7.92 0.83
N GLY A 203 -11.05 7.90 0.19
CA GLY A 203 -10.74 8.73 -0.97
C GLY A 203 -11.69 8.45 -2.14
N THR A 204 -11.98 7.17 -2.42
CA THR A 204 -12.97 6.79 -3.44
C THR A 204 -14.36 7.35 -3.13
N PHE A 205 -14.81 7.32 -1.86
CA PHE A 205 -16.09 7.91 -1.48
C PHE A 205 -16.14 9.43 -1.70
N SER A 206 -15.07 10.16 -1.34
CA SER A 206 -14.99 11.61 -1.56
C SER A 206 -15.04 11.97 -3.05
N ILE A 207 -14.36 11.21 -3.92
CA ILE A 207 -14.39 11.46 -5.37
C ILE A 207 -15.76 11.14 -5.99
N ILE A 208 -16.44 10.10 -5.51
CA ILE A 208 -17.79 9.79 -5.98
C ILE A 208 -18.77 10.90 -5.56
N GLN A 209 -18.64 11.44 -4.34
CA GLN A 209 -19.43 12.59 -3.91
C GLN A 209 -19.20 13.82 -4.81
N GLN A 210 -17.94 14.12 -5.14
CA GLN A 210 -17.63 15.21 -6.07
C GLN A 210 -18.23 14.95 -7.46
N SER A 211 -18.16 13.71 -7.94
CA SER A 211 -18.74 13.31 -9.24
C SER A 211 -20.27 13.45 -9.28
N LEU A 212 -20.94 13.19 -8.16
CA LEU A 212 -22.38 13.42 -7.99
C LEU A 212 -22.73 14.90 -8.06
N SER A 213 -21.96 15.76 -7.39
CA SER A 213 -22.17 17.22 -7.44
C SER A 213 -21.99 17.81 -8.85
N LEU A 214 -21.21 17.14 -9.69
CA LEU A 214 -20.99 17.48 -11.10
C LEU A 214 -22.02 16.84 -12.05
N GLY A 215 -23.05 16.16 -11.53
CA GLY A 215 -24.08 15.49 -12.32
C GLY A 215 -23.58 14.31 -13.16
N CYS A 216 -22.36 13.82 -12.90
CA CYS A 216 -21.68 12.81 -13.70
C CYS A 216 -21.89 11.37 -13.17
N PHE A 217 -22.68 11.19 -12.11
CA PHE A 217 -22.93 9.89 -11.48
C PHE A 217 -24.42 9.76 -11.09
N PRO A 218 -25.04 8.57 -11.21
CA PRO A 218 -26.44 8.36 -10.83
C PRO A 218 -26.66 8.59 -9.33
N HIS A 219 -27.83 9.09 -8.94
CA HIS A 219 -28.14 9.44 -7.55
C HIS A 219 -27.96 8.25 -6.60
N VAL A 220 -26.91 8.30 -5.77
CA VAL A 220 -26.64 7.33 -4.69
C VAL A 220 -26.96 7.95 -3.34
N LYS A 221 -27.43 7.14 -2.39
CA LYS A 221 -27.74 7.60 -1.03
C LYS A 221 -26.46 7.91 -0.26
N ILE A 222 -26.16 9.20 -0.10
CA ILE A 222 -25.01 9.69 0.65
C ILE A 222 -25.37 9.79 2.15
N ILE A 223 -24.61 9.13 3.02
CA ILE A 223 -24.68 9.31 4.46
C ILE A 223 -23.44 10.09 4.89
N HIS A 224 -23.63 11.27 5.47
CA HIS A 224 -22.52 12.06 6.01
C HIS A 224 -22.13 11.47 7.37
N THR A 225 -20.89 11.02 7.49
CA THR A 225 -20.42 10.33 8.70
C THR A 225 -19.93 11.30 9.78
N SER A 226 -19.66 12.55 9.38
CA SER A 226 -19.25 13.65 10.27
C SER A 226 -20.10 14.90 10.05
N ALA A 227 -20.53 15.55 11.13
CA ALA A 227 -21.12 16.89 11.09
C ALA A 227 -20.07 18.02 10.99
N LYS A 228 -18.78 17.70 11.22
CA LYS A 228 -17.70 18.69 11.38
C LYS A 228 -16.74 18.73 10.19
N TYR A 229 -16.64 17.63 9.43
CA TYR A 229 -15.81 17.53 8.22
C TYR A 229 -16.66 17.09 7.01
N PRO A 230 -16.98 18.00 6.06
CA PRO A 230 -17.86 17.70 4.93
C PRO A 230 -17.31 16.63 3.96
N GLY A 231 -16.03 16.28 4.07
CA GLY A 231 -15.37 15.28 3.25
C GLY A 231 -15.35 13.85 3.83
N GLN A 232 -15.91 13.61 5.03
CA GLN A 232 -16.10 12.25 5.56
C GLN A 232 -17.47 11.70 5.16
N VAL A 233 -17.47 10.97 4.04
CA VAL A 233 -18.68 10.54 3.35
C VAL A 233 -18.72 9.02 3.32
N TYR A 234 -19.82 8.45 3.81
CA TYR A 234 -20.07 7.01 3.71
C TYR A 234 -21.17 6.78 2.67
N VAL A 235 -20.84 6.03 1.62
CA VAL A 235 -21.80 5.61 0.60
C VAL A 235 -21.95 4.10 0.68
N LEU A 236 -23.06 3.66 1.28
CA LEU A 236 -23.33 2.24 1.57
C LEU A 236 -23.23 1.38 0.31
N GLU A 237 -23.83 1.81 -0.80
CA GLU A 237 -23.85 1.05 -2.06
C GLU A 237 -22.46 0.88 -2.66
N ILE A 238 -21.66 1.95 -2.64
CA ILE A 238 -20.28 1.90 -3.15
C ILE A 238 -19.41 1.02 -2.25
N ASN A 239 -19.60 1.07 -0.93
CA ASN A 239 -18.87 0.20 0.00
C ASN A 239 -19.10 -1.28 -0.30
N TYR A 240 -20.36 -1.69 -0.53
CA TYR A 240 -20.68 -3.06 -0.93
C TYR A 240 -20.11 -3.44 -2.29
N PHE A 241 -20.16 -2.52 -3.26
CA PHE A 241 -19.57 -2.73 -4.58
C PHE A 241 -18.04 -2.92 -4.50
N LEU A 242 -17.33 -2.01 -3.82
CA LEU A 242 -15.88 -2.10 -3.60
C LEU A 242 -15.50 -3.37 -2.84
N MET A 243 -16.29 -3.76 -1.82
CA MET A 243 -16.08 -5.00 -1.07
C MET A 243 -16.17 -6.22 -1.98
N LEU A 244 -17.26 -6.35 -2.75
CA LEU A 244 -17.45 -7.50 -3.63
C LEU A 244 -16.36 -7.56 -4.70
N ALA A 245 -16.04 -6.42 -5.32
CA ALA A 245 -14.98 -6.35 -6.33
C ALA A 245 -13.60 -6.72 -5.76
N SER A 246 -13.25 -6.22 -4.57
CA SER A 246 -11.97 -6.52 -3.91
C SER A 246 -11.86 -7.99 -3.54
N VAL A 247 -12.94 -8.59 -3.03
CA VAL A 247 -13.01 -10.03 -2.74
C VAL A 247 -12.86 -10.86 -4.01
N CYS A 248 -13.56 -10.50 -5.09
CA CYS A 248 -13.46 -11.17 -6.39
C CYS A 248 -12.02 -11.10 -6.96
N VAL A 249 -11.37 -9.95 -6.88
CA VAL A 249 -9.96 -9.79 -7.30
C VAL A 249 -9.06 -10.68 -6.46
N THR A 250 -9.23 -10.67 -5.14
CA THR A 250 -8.40 -11.47 -4.21
C THR A 250 -8.55 -12.97 -4.49
N LEU A 251 -9.78 -13.44 -4.70
CA LEU A 251 -10.08 -14.85 -5.03
C LEU A 251 -9.61 -15.26 -6.43
N GLY A 252 -9.73 -14.35 -7.41
CA GLY A 252 -9.38 -14.62 -8.81
C GLY A 252 -7.87 -14.65 -9.05
N PHE A 253 -7.13 -13.69 -8.48
CA PHE A 253 -5.69 -13.59 -8.72
C PHE A 253 -4.84 -14.37 -7.71
N ARG A 254 -5.29 -14.52 -6.46
CA ARG A 254 -4.68 -15.30 -5.35
C ARG A 254 -3.24 -14.93 -4.93
N THR A 255 -2.49 -14.22 -5.77
CA THR A 255 -1.09 -13.87 -5.54
C THR A 255 -0.87 -12.39 -5.83
N THR A 256 -0.13 -11.70 -4.95
CA THR A 256 0.23 -10.28 -5.10
C THR A 256 0.97 -9.99 -6.40
N VAL A 257 1.85 -10.89 -6.86
CA VAL A 257 2.57 -10.76 -8.13
C VAL A 257 1.63 -10.71 -9.33
N LYS A 258 0.57 -11.54 -9.32
CA LYS A 258 -0.41 -11.58 -10.41
C LYS A 258 -1.29 -10.32 -10.40
N ILE A 259 -1.67 -9.84 -9.22
CA ILE A 259 -2.43 -8.58 -9.11
C ILE A 259 -1.56 -7.39 -9.52
N GLY A 260 -0.30 -7.32 -9.06
CA GLY A 260 0.65 -6.26 -9.44
C GLY A 260 0.96 -6.24 -10.93
N ASN A 261 1.06 -7.41 -11.56
CA ASN A 261 1.19 -7.52 -13.01
C ASN A 261 -0.06 -7.03 -13.76
N ALA A 262 -1.26 -7.24 -13.22
CA ALA A 262 -2.48 -6.68 -13.77
C ALA A 262 -2.55 -5.15 -13.58
N TYR A 263 -1.95 -4.63 -12.50
CA TYR A 263 -1.84 -3.20 -12.23
C TYR A 263 -0.82 -2.51 -13.16
N GLY A 264 0.30 -3.18 -13.48
CA GLY A 264 1.45 -2.54 -14.16
C GLY A 264 1.72 -2.93 -15.61
N ASN A 265 1.23 -4.05 -16.14
CA ASN A 265 1.49 -4.42 -17.55
C ASN A 265 0.52 -3.77 -18.56
N TYR A 266 -0.50 -3.05 -18.09
CA TYR A 266 -1.46 -2.35 -18.96
C TYR A 266 -1.27 -0.82 -18.97
N LEU A 267 -0.19 -0.32 -18.34
CA LEU A 267 0.34 1.04 -18.49
C LEU A 267 1.58 1.00 -19.39
#